data_AF-A0AAU3AZL3-F1
#
_entry.id   AF-A0AAU3AZL3-F1
#
_cell.length_a   1.000
_cell.length_b   1.000
_cell.length_c   1.000
_cell.angle_alpha   90.00
_cell.angle_beta   90.00
_cell.angle_gamma   90.00
#
_symmetry.space_group_name_H-M   'P 1'
#
loop_
_entity.id
_entity.type
_entity.pdbx_description
1 polymer ?
#
loop_
_entity_poly.entity_id
_entity_poly.type
_entity_poly.pdbx_seq_one_letter_code
_entity_poly.pdbx_strand_id
1 'polypeptide(L)' 'MPGFLDRAKEQAQSALNQGKQKVDEVQQQRAGNDLLKQLGAAYYAERRGSGTPDTTQQALSALEAHIAAHGDGFLRG' A
#
# COMPACT_ATOMS: atom_id res chain seq x y z
N MET A 1 31.13 32.79 8.07
CA MET A 1 30.07 32.30 7.17
C MET A 1 29.65 30.88 7.59
N PRO A 2 28.81 30.71 8.62
CA PRO A 2 28.47 29.38 9.17
C PRO A 2 27.32 28.67 8.41
N GLY A 3 26.81 29.24 7.31
CA GLY A 3 25.55 28.80 6.68
C GLY A 3 25.59 27.57 5.75
N PHE A 4 26.76 27.00 5.47
CA PHE A 4 26.86 25.81 4.58
C PHE A 4 26.58 24.49 5.33
N LEU A 5 27.05 24.37 6.57
CA LEU A 5 26.84 23.17 7.39
C LEU A 5 25.37 23.04 7.85
N ASP A 6 24.70 24.17 8.12
CA ASP A 6 23.28 24.20 8.49
C ASP A 6 22.38 23.79 7.31
N ARG A 7 22.61 24.33 6.11
CA ARG A 7 21.88 23.93 4.90
C ARG A 7 22.10 22.46 4.54
N ALA A 8 23.31 21.94 4.72
CA ALA A 8 23.60 20.53 4.43
C ALA A 8 22.83 19.59 5.39
N LYS A 9 22.73 19.95 6.68
CA LYS A 9 21.92 19.20 7.65
C LYS A 9 20.43 19.29 7.34
N GLU A 10 19.90 20.46 7.01
CA GLU A 10 18.50 20.63 6.61
C GLU A 10 18.16 19.84 5.34
N GLN A 11 19.02 19.87 4.32
CA GLN A 11 18.82 19.09 3.09
C GLN A 11 18.89 17.59 3.36
N ALA A 12 19.82 17.12 4.18
CA ALA A 12 19.89 15.72 4.57
C ALA A 12 18.63 15.28 5.33
N GLN A 13 18.15 16.09 6.28
CA GLN A 13 16.93 15.82 7.04
C GLN A 13 15.70 15.77 6.12
N SER A 14 15.59 16.72 5.19
CA SER A 14 14.49 16.79 4.22
C SER A 14 14.53 15.62 3.23
N ALA A 15 15.71 15.26 2.72
CA ALA A 15 15.87 14.10 1.82
C ALA A 15 15.56 12.77 2.52
N LEU A 16 15.94 12.63 3.80
CA LEU A 16 15.58 11.45 4.60
C LEU A 16 14.07 11.36 4.84
N ASN A 17 13.41 12.49 5.13
CA ASN A 17 11.96 12.51 5.34
C ASN A 17 11.20 12.21 4.04
N GLN A 18 11.62 12.79 2.91
CA GLN A 18 11.04 12.50 1.60
C GLN A 18 11.29 11.05 1.16
N GLY A 19 12.47 10.50 1.48
CA GLY A 19 12.79 9.10 1.22
C GLY A 19 11.90 8.14 2.00
N LYS A 20 11.65 8.41 3.29
CA LYS A 20 10.74 7.61 4.12
C LYS A 20 9.30 7.66 3.60
N GLN A 21 8.80 8.86 3.32
CA GLN A 21 7.43 9.05 2.80
C GLN A 21 7.20 8.27 1.50
N LYS A 22 8.12 8.36 0.52
CA LYS A 22 8.01 7.59 -0.72
C LYS A 22 8.08 6.08 -0.50
N VAL A 23 8.93 5.62 0.42
CA VAL A 23 9.04 4.20 0.74
C VAL A 23 7.77 3.68 1.40
N ASP A 24 7.14 4.47 2.26
CA ASP A 24 5.87 4.13 2.89
C ASP A 24 4.72 4.10 1.86
N GLU A 25 4.65 5.08 0.95
CA GLU A 25 3.68 5.11 -0.15
C GLU A 25 3.83 3.88 -1.07
N VAL A 26 5.06 3.52 -1.45
CA VAL A 26 5.31 2.33 -2.27
C VAL A 26 4.94 1.05 -1.53
N GLN A 27 5.18 0.96 -0.23
CA GLN A 27 4.78 -0.19 0.58
C GLN A 27 3.25 -0.30 0.67
N GLN A 28 2.55 0.81 0.90
CA GLN A 28 1.09 0.84 0.91
C GLN A 28 0.51 0.43 -0.44
N GLN A 29 1.07 0.96 -1.53
CA GLN A 29 0.63 0.61 -2.88
C GLN A 29 0.87 -0.88 -3.20
N ARG A 30 2.00 -1.45 -2.78
CA ARG A 30 2.27 -2.89 -2.90
C ARG A 30 1.29 -3.72 -2.08
N ALA A 31 1.04 -3.34 -0.83
CA ALA A 31 0.10 -4.03 0.04
C ALA A 31 -1.32 -4.05 -0.56
N GLY A 32 -1.80 -2.91 -1.08
CA GLY A 32 -3.08 -2.83 -1.78
C GLY A 32 -3.15 -3.73 -3.01
N ASN A 33 -2.08 -3.77 -3.82
CA ASN A 33 -2.00 -4.67 -4.99
C ASN A 33 -2.00 -6.15 -4.61
N ASP A 34 -1.35 -6.52 -3.51
CA ASP A 34 -1.35 -7.90 -3.03
C ASP A 34 -2.73 -8.31 -2.51
N LEU A 35 -3.44 -7.41 -1.82
CA LEU A 35 -4.84 -7.62 -1.41
C LEU A 35 -5.78 -7.80 -2.61
N LEU A 36 -5.61 -7.01 -3.67
CA LEU A 36 -6.37 -7.19 -4.92
C LEU A 36 -6.12 -8.55 -5.56
N LYS A 37 -4.85 -8.98 -5.62
CA LYS A 37 -4.51 -10.31 -6.14
C LYS A 37 -5.14 -11.42 -5.31
N GLN A 38 -5.14 -11.29 -3.98
CA GLN A 38 -5.78 -12.24 -3.07
C GLN A 38 -7.30 -12.30 -3.31
N LEU A 39 -7.96 -11.14 -3.42
CA LEU A 39 -9.39 -11.08 -3.72
C LEU A 39 -9.71 -11.72 -5.07
N GLY A 40 -8.94 -11.42 -6.12
CA GLY A 40 -9.11 -12.02 -7.45
C GLY A 40 -8.90 -13.53 -7.44
N ALA A 41 -7.88 -14.02 -6.70
CA ALA A 41 -7.62 -15.44 -6.55
C ALA A 41 -8.75 -16.16 -5.79
N ALA A 42 -9.24 -15.57 -4.69
CA ALA A 42 -10.35 -16.10 -3.91
C ALA A 42 -11.64 -16.18 -4.76
N TYR A 43 -11.96 -15.09 -5.46
CA TYR A 43 -13.13 -15.03 -6.35
C TYR A 43 -13.03 -16.04 -7.50
N TYR A 44 -11.86 -16.20 -8.11
CA TYR A 44 -11.64 -17.19 -9.16
C TYR A 44 -11.81 -18.62 -8.63
N ALA A 45 -11.27 -18.91 -7.44
CA ALA A 45 -11.41 -20.21 -6.79
C ALA A 45 -12.88 -20.52 -6.43
N GLU A 46 -13.60 -19.52 -5.91
CA GLU A 46 -15.05 -19.63 -5.63
C GLU A 46 -15.83 -19.93 -6.92
N ARG A 47 -15.55 -19.21 -8.01
CA ARG A 47 -16.21 -19.42 -9.31
C ARG A 47 -15.90 -20.79 -9.93
N ARG A 48 -14.74 -21.36 -9.61
CA ARG A 48 -14.32 -22.71 -10.00
C ARG A 48 -14.87 -23.81 -9.08
N GLY A 49 -15.57 -23.46 -8.01
CA GLY A 49 -16.09 -24.40 -7.01
C GLY A 49 -15.01 -25.01 -6.10
N SER A 50 -13.77 -24.51 -6.16
CA SER A 50 -12.65 -24.95 -5.32
C SER A 50 -12.40 -24.04 -4.11
N GLY A 51 -13.03 -22.87 -4.08
CA GLY A 51 -12.97 -21.90 -2.99
C GLY A 51 -14.32 -21.76 -2.29
N THR A 52 -14.32 -21.02 -1.18
CA THR A 52 -15.55 -20.72 -0.43
C THR A 52 -15.89 -19.23 -0.51
N PRO A 53 -17.19 -18.86 -0.47
CA PRO A 53 -17.60 -17.46 -0.43
C PRO A 53 -17.00 -16.69 0.76
N ASP A 54 -16.77 -17.39 1.88
CA ASP A 54 -16.15 -16.83 3.08
C ASP A 54 -14.74 -16.31 2.82
N THR A 55 -13.93 -17.03 2.02
CA THR A 55 -12.57 -16.57 1.67
C THR A 55 -12.58 -15.32 0.79
N THR A 56 -13.53 -15.22 -0.15
CA THR A 56 -13.74 -14.02 -0.96
C THR A 56 -14.15 -12.85 -0.08
N GLN A 57 -15.05 -13.09 0.87
CA GLN A 57 -15.55 -12.07 1.77
C GLN A 57 -14.46 -11.56 2.74
N GLN A 58 -13.61 -12.45 3.26
CA GLN A 58 -12.44 -12.07 4.06
C GLN A 58 -11.45 -11.22 3.27
N ALA A 59 -11.15 -11.61 2.03
CA ALA A 59 -10.25 -10.85 1.16
C ALA A 59 -10.84 -9.46 0.82
N LEU A 60 -12.16 -9.38 0.61
CA LEU A 60 -12.86 -8.12 0.38
C LEU A 60 -12.80 -7.21 1.61
N SER A 61 -13.09 -7.74 2.80
CA SER A 61 -13.01 -6.96 4.04
C SER A 61 -11.59 -6.47 4.34
N ALA A 62 -10.56 -7.26 4.04
CA ALA A 62 -9.17 -6.84 4.18
C ALA A 62 -8.81 -5.70 3.21
N LEU A 63 -9.31 -5.77 1.97
CA LEU A 63 -9.15 -4.70 0.98
C LEU A 63 -9.85 -3.41 1.43
N GLU A 64 -11.09 -3.51 1.90
CA GLU A 64 -11.86 -2.36 2.41
C GLU A 64 -11.17 -1.72 3.62
N ALA A 65 -10.64 -2.51 4.55
CA ALA A 65 -9.89 -2.00 5.70
C ALA A 65 -8.62 -1.25 5.27
N HIS A 66 -7.92 -1.75 4.24
CA HIS A 66 -6.76 -1.06 3.69
C HIS A 66 -7.14 0.26 3.01
N ILE A 67 -8.22 0.28 2.23
CA ILE A 67 -8.73 1.50 1.60
C ILE A 67 -9.16 2.52 2.66
N ALA A 68 -9.81 2.08 3.74
CA ALA A 68 -10.20 2.96 4.85
C ALA A 68 -8.98 3.57 5.57
N ALA A 69 -7.87 2.84 5.67
CA ALA A 69 -6.66 3.28 6.37
C ALA A 69 -5.70 4.11 5.48
N HIS A 70 -5.60 3.79 4.19
CA HIS A 70 -4.56 4.31 3.29
C HIS A 70 -5.11 4.97 2.01
N GLY A 71 -6.41 4.85 1.76
CA GLY A 71 -7.05 5.33 0.55
C GLY A 71 -7.05 4.33 -0.62
N ASP A 72 -7.74 4.70 -1.69
CA ASP A 72 -7.95 3.91 -2.91
C ASP A 72 -6.89 4.17 -4.00
N GLY A 73 -5.80 4.89 -3.68
CA GLY A 73 -4.82 5.33 -4.67
C GLY A 73 -4.19 4.21 -5.49
N PHE A 74 -4.03 3.01 -4.90
CA PHE A 74 -3.51 1.83 -5.59
C PHE A 74 -4.48 1.25 -6.63
N LEU A 75 -5.78 1.57 -6.58
CA LEU A 75 -6.77 1.14 -7.57
C LEU A 75 -6.67 1.91 -8.90
N ARG A 76 -6.02 3.08 -8.90
CA ARG A 76 -5.95 4.01 -10.04
C ARG A 76 -4.66 3.89 -10.85
N GLY A 77 -3.93 2.78 -10.68
CA GLY A 77 -2.68 2.50 -11.38
C GLY A 77 -2.79 2.63 -12.90
#